data_AF-A0AAV4FLX0-F1
#
_entry.id   AF-A0AAV4FLX0-F1
#
_cell.length_a   1.000
_cell.length_b   1.000
_cell.length_c   1.000
_cell.angle_alpha   90.00
_cell.angle_beta   90.00
_cell.angle_gamma   90.00
#
_symmetry.space_group_name_H-M   'P 1'
#
loop_
_entity.id
_entity.type
_entity.pdbx_description
1 polymer ?
#
loop_
_entity_poly.entity_id
_entity_poly.type
_entity_poly.pdbx_seq_one_letter_code
_entity_poly.pdbx_strand_id
1 'polypeptide(L)'
;MWDIAPQFNAMLVFAEHRYYGKSMPFGADSYKNKTVLNFLTSEQALADFAEIINFIKSTVPGAAGSRVVAFGGSYGGMLSAWFRIKYPNIVVG
;
A
#
# COMPACT_ATOMS: atom_id res chain seq x y z
N MET A 1 13.73 0.65 -8.22
CA MET A 1 13.47 1.38 -6.94
C MET A 1 14.76 1.57 -6.17
N TRP A 2 15.47 0.50 -5.82
CA TRP A 2 16.76 0.57 -5.10
C TRP A 2 17.81 1.46 -5.78
N ASP A 3 17.92 1.44 -7.11
CA ASP A 3 18.93 2.23 -7.83
C ASP A 3 18.64 3.74 -7.86
N ILE A 4 17.37 4.13 -7.78
CA ILE A 4 16.96 5.54 -7.91
C ILE A 4 16.65 6.19 -6.56
N ALA A 5 16.25 5.42 -5.54
CA ALA A 5 15.90 5.97 -4.24
C ALA A 5 17.01 6.84 -3.61
N PRO A 6 18.31 6.49 -3.71
CA PRO A 6 19.39 7.35 -3.22
C PRO A 6 19.43 8.73 -3.89
N GLN A 7 19.09 8.82 -5.18
CA GLN A 7 19.08 10.09 -5.92
C GLN A 7 18.00 11.06 -5.42
N PHE A 8 16.91 10.52 -4.88
CA PHE A 8 15.79 11.30 -4.32
C PHE A 8 15.85 11.40 -2.80
N ASN A 9 16.86 10.82 -2.15
CA ASN A 9 16.92 10.64 -0.70
C ASN A 9 15.61 10.03 -0.15
N ALA A 10 15.09 9.03 -0.85
CA ALA A 10 13.77 8.47 -0.59
C ALA A 10 13.81 7.27 0.35
N MET A 11 12.86 7.20 1.27
CA MET A 11 12.54 5.99 2.01
C MET A 11 11.78 5.01 1.10
N LEU A 12 12.16 3.73 1.13
CA LEU A 12 11.45 2.67 0.42
C LEU A 12 10.52 1.91 1.36
N VAL A 13 9.26 1.79 0.96
CA VAL A 13 8.21 1.07 1.68
C VAL A 13 7.59 0.05 0.73
N PHE A 14 7.62 -1.23 1.11
CA PHE A 14 6.96 -2.32 0.40
C PHE A 14 5.80 -2.81 1.26
N ALA A 15 4.59 -2.35 0.95
CA ALA A 15 3.37 -2.78 1.63
C ALA A 15 2.86 -4.10 1.02
N GLU A 16 2.72 -5.13 1.83
CA GLU A 16 2.16 -6.41 1.40
C GLU A 16 0.64 -6.32 1.26
N HIS A 17 0.09 -6.89 0.20
CA HIS A 17 -1.34 -6.87 -0.06
C HIS A 17 -2.08 -7.81 0.89
N ARG A 18 -3.23 -7.38 1.43
CA ARG A 18 -4.10 -8.25 2.24
C ARG A 18 -4.39 -9.58 1.54
N TYR A 19 -4.44 -10.66 2.30
CA TYR A 19 -4.57 -12.07 1.86
C TYR A 19 -3.34 -12.68 1.16
N TYR A 20 -2.24 -11.94 1.03
CA TYR A 20 -0.98 -12.48 0.47
C TYR A 20 0.10 -12.54 1.53
N GLY A 21 1.00 -13.53 1.40
CA GLY A 21 2.15 -13.69 2.29
C GLY A 21 1.74 -13.86 3.75
N LYS A 22 2.15 -12.92 4.59
CA LYS A 22 1.85 -12.91 6.03
C LYS A 22 0.68 -11.99 6.39
N SER A 23 0.21 -11.18 5.45
CA SER A 23 -0.86 -10.20 5.63
C SER A 23 -2.23 -10.84 5.54
N MET A 24 -2.57 -11.68 6.52
CA MET A 24 -3.76 -12.53 6.52
C MET A 24 -4.79 -12.04 7.54
N PRO A 25 -5.89 -11.37 7.13
CA PRO A 25 -6.83 -10.74 8.07
C PRO A 25 -7.47 -11.71 9.07
N PHE A 26 -7.60 -12.99 8.69
CA PHE A 26 -8.13 -14.05 9.54
C PHE A 26 -7.12 -15.20 9.74
N GLY A 27 -5.82 -14.93 9.60
CA GLY A 27 -4.77 -15.95 9.71
C GLY A 27 -5.00 -17.10 8.72
N ALA A 28 -4.84 -18.35 9.18
CA ALA A 28 -5.06 -19.56 8.38
C ALA A 28 -6.49 -19.67 7.82
N ASP A 29 -7.46 -19.03 8.46
CA ASP A 29 -8.87 -19.06 8.06
C ASP A 29 -9.22 -18.02 6.99
N SER A 30 -8.27 -17.22 6.48
CA SER A 30 -8.55 -16.15 5.51
C SER A 30 -9.18 -16.66 4.19
N TYR A 31 -9.02 -17.94 3.86
CA TYR A 31 -9.61 -18.56 2.67
C TYR A 31 -10.78 -19.52 2.99
N LYS A 32 -11.24 -19.57 4.24
CA LYS A 32 -12.18 -20.60 4.73
C LYS A 32 -13.53 -20.61 4.03
N ASN A 33 -14.10 -19.45 3.75
CA ASN A 33 -15.42 -19.32 3.14
C ASN A 33 -15.63 -17.93 2.49
N LYS A 34 -16.78 -17.76 1.82
CA LYS A 34 -17.11 -16.50 1.11
C LYS A 34 -17.22 -15.30 2.05
N THR A 35 -17.65 -15.48 3.30
CA THR A 35 -17.79 -14.39 4.27
C THR A 35 -16.44 -13.79 4.62
N VAL A 36 -15.45 -14.64 4.91
CA VAL A 36 -14.09 -14.18 5.20
C VAL A 36 -13.35 -13.72 3.95
N LEU A 37 -13.64 -14.29 2.78
CA LEU A 37 -13.03 -13.84 1.52
C LEU A 37 -13.61 -12.53 0.98
N ASN A 38 -14.77 -12.09 1.47
CA ASN A 38 -15.43 -10.88 1.00
C ASN A 38 -14.58 -9.60 1.16
N PHE A 39 -13.56 -9.61 2.03
CA PHE A 39 -12.68 -8.46 2.24
C PHE A 39 -11.43 -8.48 1.33
N LEU A 40 -11.27 -9.47 0.46
CA LEU A 40 -10.23 -9.53 -0.56
C LEU A 40 -10.68 -8.75 -1.80
N THR A 41 -10.59 -7.42 -1.75
CA THR A 41 -10.86 -6.54 -2.90
C THR A 41 -9.75 -5.52 -3.10
N SER A 42 -9.66 -4.95 -4.30
CA SER A 42 -8.72 -3.88 -4.61
C SER A 42 -9.01 -2.61 -3.81
N GLU A 43 -10.26 -2.22 -3.65
CA GLU A 43 -10.68 -1.02 -2.90
C GLU A 43 -10.18 -1.09 -1.45
N GLN A 44 -10.33 -2.26 -0.87
CA GLN A 44 -9.89 -2.58 0.47
C GLN A 44 -8.36 -2.54 0.61
N ALA A 45 -7.61 -3.09 -0.36
CA ALA A 45 -6.16 -2.99 -0.39
C ALA A 45 -5.67 -1.54 -0.58
N LEU A 46 -6.34 -0.74 -1.40
CA LEU A 46 -6.02 0.68 -1.55
C LEU A 46 -6.26 1.45 -0.24
N ALA A 47 -7.32 1.13 0.50
CA ALA A 47 -7.56 1.70 1.82
C ALA A 47 -6.45 1.33 2.82
N ASP A 48 -5.98 0.08 2.81
CA ASP A 48 -4.83 -0.33 3.64
C ASP A 48 -3.59 0.50 3.34
N PHE A 49 -3.28 0.70 2.06
CA PHE A 49 -2.11 1.49 1.67
C PHE A 49 -2.22 2.95 2.11
N ALA A 50 -3.42 3.54 2.08
CA ALA A 50 -3.65 4.89 2.58
C ALA A 50 -3.39 4.99 4.09
N GLU A 51 -3.91 4.04 4.87
CA GLU A 51 -3.71 3.98 6.31
C GLU A 51 -2.24 3.73 6.68
N ILE A 52 -1.55 2.83 5.97
CA ILE A 52 -0.12 2.59 6.17
C ILE A 52 0.69 3.87 5.94
N ILE A 53 0.40 4.64 4.89
CA ILE A 53 1.11 5.90 4.60
C ILE A 53 0.83 6.94 5.70
N ASN A 54 -0.42 7.07 6.15
CA ASN A 54 -0.77 7.98 7.23
C ASN A 54 -0.08 7.59 8.55
N PHE A 55 -0.04 6.30 8.85
CA PHE A 55 0.69 5.77 9.99
C PHE A 55 2.19 6.09 9.90
N ILE A 56 2.83 5.84 8.77
CA ILE A 56 4.25 6.15 8.56
C ILE A 56 4.51 7.66 8.71
N LYS A 57 3.68 8.51 8.09
CA LYS A 57 3.83 9.97 8.17
C LYS A 57 3.67 10.51 9.59
N SER A 58 2.83 9.88 10.42
CA SER A 58 2.61 10.29 11.81
C SER A 58 3.62 9.71 12.79
N THR A 59 4.24 8.56 12.48
CA THR A 59 5.12 7.85 13.42
C THR A 59 6.61 7.96 13.10
N VAL A 60 7.00 8.12 11.84
CA VAL A 60 8.41 8.18 11.44
C VAL A 60 8.88 9.65 11.46
N PRO A 61 9.88 10.00 12.30
CA PRO A 61 10.43 11.35 12.34
C PRO A 61 10.91 11.82 10.96
N GLY A 62 10.50 13.03 10.57
CA GLY A 62 10.83 13.62 9.26
C GLY A 62 9.90 13.19 8.11
N ALA A 63 9.00 12.22 8.30
CA ALA A 63 8.12 11.74 7.23
C ALA A 63 6.86 12.59 7.01
N ALA A 64 6.40 13.35 8.02
CA ALA A 64 5.11 14.04 8.01
C ALA A 64 4.85 14.91 6.74
N GLY A 65 5.87 15.65 6.28
CA GLY A 65 5.78 16.51 5.09
C GLY A 65 6.20 15.84 3.78
N SER A 66 6.54 14.55 3.78
CA SER A 66 7.10 13.87 2.61
C SER A 66 6.06 13.65 1.51
N ARG A 67 6.48 13.84 0.26
CA ARG A 67 5.72 13.40 -0.93
C ARG A 67 5.85 11.89 -1.07
N VAL A 68 4.78 11.23 -1.52
CA VAL A 68 4.75 9.76 -1.68
C VAL A 68 4.43 9.44 -3.14
N VAL A 69 5.21 8.55 -3.74
CA VAL A 69 5.02 8.05 -5.11
C VAL A 69 4.73 6.56 -5.03
N ALA A 70 3.68 6.10 -5.71
CA ALA A 70 3.29 4.71 -5.76
C ALA A 70 4.04 3.97 -6.87
N PHE A 71 4.59 2.79 -6.55
CA PHE A 71 5.25 1.91 -7.52
C PHE A 71 4.60 0.54 -7.55
N GLY A 72 4.48 -0.03 -8.73
CA GLY A 72 3.92 -1.36 -8.92
C GLY A 72 4.08 -1.87 -10.34
N GLY A 73 4.17 -3.19 -10.48
CA GLY A 73 4.19 -3.89 -11.77
C GLY A 73 3.06 -4.92 -11.86
N SER A 74 2.60 -5.23 -13.06
CA SER A 74 1.44 -6.13 -13.29
C SER A 74 0.20 -5.61 -12.52
N TYR A 75 -0.52 -6.48 -11.79
CA TYR A 75 -1.61 -6.06 -10.90
C TYR A 75 -1.19 -4.98 -9.89
N GLY A 76 0.06 -5.02 -9.39
CA GLY A 76 0.60 -3.94 -8.56
C GLY A 76 0.63 -2.59 -9.27
N GLY A 77 0.86 -2.57 -10.59
CA GLY A 77 0.82 -1.35 -11.41
C GLY A 77 -0.61 -0.82 -11.59
N MET A 78 -1.59 -1.72 -11.74
CA MET A 78 -3.02 -1.35 -11.71
C MET A 78 -3.37 -0.71 -10.37
N LEU A 79 -2.93 -1.30 -9.26
CA LEU A 79 -3.11 -0.72 -7.93
C LEU A 79 -2.43 0.64 -7.81
N SER A 80 -1.19 0.84 -8.26
CA SER A 80 -0.53 2.16 -8.23
C SER A 80 -1.34 3.22 -9.00
N ALA A 81 -1.78 2.90 -10.21
CA ALA A 81 -2.58 3.81 -11.02
C ALA A 81 -3.92 4.16 -10.35
N TRP A 82 -4.65 3.15 -9.85
CA TRP A 82 -5.91 3.36 -9.15
C TRP A 82 -5.72 4.10 -7.83
N PHE A 83 -4.61 3.88 -7.14
CA PHE A 83 -4.30 4.57 -5.90
C PHE A 83 -4.12 6.07 -6.13
N ARG A 84 -3.39 6.45 -7.19
CA ARG A 84 -3.30 7.84 -7.62
C ARG A 84 -4.65 8.44 -8.00
N ILE A 85 -5.51 7.68 -8.69
CA ILE A 85 -6.85 8.15 -9.10
C ILE A 85 -7.77 8.36 -7.89
N LYS A 86 -7.78 7.43 -6.94
CA LYS A 86 -8.74 7.39 -5.82
C LYS A 86 -8.27 8.15 -4.58
N TYR A 87 -6.95 8.23 -4.35
CA TYR A 87 -6.33 8.89 -3.20
C TYR A 87 -5.27 9.93 -3.64
N PRO A 88 -5.62 10.92 -4.50
CA PRO A 88 -4.68 11.91 -5.02
C PRO A 88 -4.11 12.83 -3.92
N ASN A 89 -4.75 12.89 -2.75
CA ASN A 89 -4.29 13.59 -1.55
C ASN A 89 -3.21 12.82 -0.77
N ILE A 90 -3.04 11.51 -1.02
CA ILE A 90 -2.08 10.66 -0.32
C ILE A 90 -0.80 10.48 -1.15
N VAL A 91 -0.93 10.19 -2.46
CA VAL A 91 0.19 9.98 -3.38
C VAL A 91 0.22 11.01 -4.51
N VAL A 92 1.41 11.49 -4.87
CA VAL A 92 1.59 12.52 -5.90
C VAL A 92 1.66 11.97 -7.33
N GLY A 93 1.89 10.67 -7.46
CA GLY A 93 2.03 9.94 -8.72
C GLY A 93 2.22 8.46 -8.48
#